data_AF-A0A7Y3GCG7-F1
#
_entry.id   AF-A0A7Y3GCG7-F1
#
_cell.length_a   1.000
_cell.length_b   1.000
_cell.length_c   1.000
_cell.angle_alpha   90.00
_cell.angle_beta   90.00
_cell.angle_gamma   90.00
#
_symmetry.space_group_name_H-M   'P 1'
#
loop_
_entity.id
_entity.type
_entity.pdbx_description
1 polymer ?
#
loop_
_entity_poly.entity_id
_entity_poly.type
_entity_poly.pdbx_seq_one_letter_code
_entity_poly.pdbx_strand_id
1 'polypeptide(L)'
;MPLLALALVLLVVAAPRAWQWHDWTAHPDEHFAGEVVVASIDSYHFFRVAREMREGVWDARERDPLRRHPDAAPQERTSFLPRLIALTADLADTTVYRAGMALSLGLGVLFAVPLLLYFARCGLPLAGGVGAALGGVAPAYLQRTSVYRVDTDGGTLAFVWLVSLLLLLTLD
;
A
#
# COMPACT_ATOMS: atom_id res chain seq x y z
N MET A 1 15.40 -6.04 20.68
CA MET A 1 16.03 -4.97 19.88
C MET A 1 15.74 -3.62 20.51
N PRO A 2 16.65 -2.64 20.47
CA PRO A 2 16.33 -1.31 20.97
C PRO A 2 15.26 -0.70 20.04
N LEU A 3 14.14 -0.25 20.61
CA LEU A 3 13.04 0.44 19.89
C LEU A 3 13.54 1.58 19.00
N LEU A 4 14.66 2.20 19.39
CA LEU A 4 15.38 3.20 18.62
C LEU A 4 15.79 2.72 17.21
N ALA A 5 16.29 1.48 17.09
CA ALA A 5 16.71 0.94 15.79
C ALA A 5 15.51 0.72 14.85
N LEU A 6 14.38 0.24 15.39
CA LEU A 6 13.15 0.12 14.62
C LEU A 6 12.64 1.48 14.18
N ALA A 7 12.58 2.46 15.09
CA ALA A 7 12.16 3.82 14.77
C ALA A 7 13.05 4.46 13.68
N LEU A 8 14.36 4.28 13.77
CA LEU A 8 15.31 4.78 12.77
C LEU A 8 15.07 4.15 11.39
N VAL A 9 14.89 2.82 11.33
CA VAL A 9 14.59 2.12 10.07
C VAL A 9 13.28 2.62 9.48
N LEU A 10 12.21 2.73 10.29
CA LEU A 10 10.93 3.23 9.83
C LEU A 10 11.03 4.66 9.31
N LEU A 11 11.82 5.51 9.98
CA LEU A 11 12.07 6.89 9.52
C LEU A 11 12.77 6.89 8.15
N VAL A 12 13.82 6.07 7.96
CA VAL A 12 14.54 5.96 6.68
C VAL A 12 13.61 5.50 5.56
N VAL A 13 12.74 4.52 5.83
CA VAL A 13 11.78 4.02 4.83
C VAL A 13 10.65 5.02 4.57
N ALA A 14 10.17 5.73 5.59
CA ALA A 14 9.08 6.70 5.47
C ALA A 14 9.52 8.02 4.81
N ALA A 15 10.76 8.47 5.02
CA ALA A 15 11.20 9.80 4.58
C ALA A 15 11.03 10.07 3.08
N PRO A 16 11.41 9.18 2.14
CA PRO A 16 11.19 9.42 0.72
C PRO A 16 9.71 9.54 0.36
N ARG A 17 8.85 8.77 1.03
CA ARG A 17 7.39 8.76 0.84
C ARG A 17 6.74 10.03 1.41
N ALA A 18 7.22 10.49 2.57
CA ALA A 18 6.81 11.76 3.16
C ALA A 18 7.22 12.94 2.27
N TRP A 19 8.43 12.90 1.69
CA TRP A 19 8.87 13.89 0.71
C TRP A 19 8.00 13.88 -0.55
N GLN A 20 7.73 12.69 -1.12
CA GLN A 20 6.82 12.53 -2.26
C GLN A 20 5.44 13.10 -1.97
N TRP A 21 4.87 12.83 -0.78
CA TRP A 21 3.60 13.40 -0.36
C TRP A 21 3.65 14.92 -0.29
N HIS A 22 4.68 15.46 0.36
CA HIS A 22 4.86 16.90 0.49
C HIS A 22 4.94 17.59 -0.88
N ASP A 23 5.79 17.09 -1.78
CA ASP A 23 5.96 17.59 -3.14
C ASP A 23 4.62 17.57 -3.91
N TRP A 24 3.87 16.47 -3.81
CA TRP A 24 2.55 16.34 -4.42
C TRP A 24 1.58 17.40 -3.93
N THR A 25 1.54 17.62 -2.62
CA THR A 25 0.64 18.59 -2.00
C THR A 25 1.07 20.04 -2.22
N ALA A 26 2.35 20.29 -2.51
CA ALA A 26 2.89 21.62 -2.76
C ALA A 26 2.62 22.11 -4.19
N HIS A 27 2.43 21.19 -5.15
CA HIS A 27 2.16 21.51 -6.56
C HIS A 27 0.79 20.97 -7.01
N PRO A 28 -0.32 21.46 -6.42
CA PRO A 28 -1.64 20.90 -6.69
C PRO A 28 -2.08 21.04 -8.15
N ASP A 29 -1.63 22.10 -8.82
CA ASP A 29 -1.98 22.42 -10.21
C ASP A 29 -1.47 21.37 -11.21
N GLU A 30 -0.43 20.62 -10.84
CA GLU A 30 0.18 19.56 -11.66
C GLU A 30 -0.38 18.16 -11.33
N HIS A 31 -1.06 18.03 -10.19
CA HIS A 31 -1.26 16.75 -9.52
C HIS A 31 -2.72 16.48 -9.11
N PHE A 32 -3.58 17.49 -9.20
CA PHE A 32 -4.99 17.41 -8.82
C PHE A 32 -5.88 17.97 -9.92
N ALA A 33 -6.96 17.24 -10.22
CA ALA A 33 -8.04 17.66 -11.11
C ALA A 33 -9.37 17.47 -10.37
N GLY A 34 -9.61 18.33 -9.37
CA GLY A 34 -10.67 18.17 -8.36
C GLY A 34 -10.32 17.12 -7.30
N GLU A 35 -9.84 15.95 -7.73
CA GLU A 35 -9.26 14.88 -6.90
C GLU A 35 -7.82 14.59 -7.33
N VAL A 36 -7.15 13.71 -6.57
CA VAL A 36 -5.77 13.28 -6.84
C VAL A 36 -5.69 12.59 -8.20
N VAL A 37 -4.74 13.02 -9.04
CA VAL A 37 -4.34 12.31 -10.25
C VAL A 37 -3.23 11.31 -9.91
N VAL A 38 -3.46 10.05 -10.26
CA VAL A 38 -2.51 8.94 -10.03
C VAL A 38 -1.93 8.46 -11.36
N ALA A 39 -0.68 8.03 -11.35
CA ALA A 39 0.02 7.64 -12.57
C ALA A 39 -0.31 6.22 -13.05
N SER A 40 -0.81 5.35 -12.17
CA SER A 40 -1.19 3.99 -12.55
C SER A 40 -2.66 3.92 -12.97
N ILE A 41 -2.90 3.51 -14.22
CA ILE A 41 -4.24 3.32 -14.81
C ILE A 41 -5.07 2.31 -13.99
N ASP A 42 -4.44 1.28 -13.44
CA ASP A 42 -5.11 0.26 -12.62
C ASP A 42 -5.68 0.84 -11.31
N SER A 43 -5.08 1.91 -10.79
CA SER A 43 -5.55 2.60 -9.58
C SER A 43 -7.00 3.07 -9.72
N TYR A 44 -7.38 3.57 -10.90
CA TYR A 44 -8.74 4.07 -11.14
C TYR A 44 -9.79 2.95 -11.06
N HIS A 45 -9.42 1.74 -11.48
CA HIS A 45 -10.28 0.58 -11.27
C HIS A 45 -10.46 0.29 -9.78
N PHE A 46 -9.38 0.31 -8.99
CA PHE A 46 -9.46 0.09 -7.55
C PHE A 46 -10.27 1.17 -6.84
N PHE A 47 -10.12 2.44 -7.21
CA PHE A 47 -10.91 3.54 -6.65
C PHE A 47 -12.39 3.44 -6.98
N ARG A 48 -12.73 3.09 -8.23
CA ARG A 48 -14.12 2.87 -8.62
C ARG A 48 -14.76 1.77 -7.78
N VAL A 49 -14.11 0.61 -7.68
CA VAL A 49 -14.63 -0.51 -6.88
C VAL A 49 -14.73 -0.14 -5.40
N ALA A 50 -13.73 0.55 -4.84
CA ALA A 50 -13.77 1.00 -3.45
C ALA A 50 -14.96 1.93 -3.19
N ARG A 51 -15.26 2.83 -4.13
CA ARG A 51 -16.43 3.71 -4.05
C ARG A 51 -17.73 2.92 -4.11
N GLU A 52 -17.86 2.00 -5.07
CA GLU A 52 -19.04 1.12 -5.19
C GLU A 52 -19.28 0.29 -3.92
N MET A 53 -18.20 -0.17 -3.26
CA MET A 53 -18.28 -0.85 -1.97
C MET A 53 -18.83 0.05 -0.87
N ARG A 54 -18.42 1.33 -0.82
CA ARG A 54 -18.93 2.32 0.17
C ARG A 54 -20.39 2.71 -0.09
N GLU A 55 -20.76 2.82 -1.36
CA GLU A 55 -22.13 3.14 -1.79
C GLU A 55 -23.08 1.94 -1.64
N GLY A 56 -22.56 0.74 -1.35
CA GLY A 56 -23.36 -0.47 -1.17
C GLY A 56 -23.88 -1.07 -2.47
N VAL A 57 -23.34 -0.65 -3.62
CA VAL A 57 -23.75 -1.10 -4.97
C VAL A 57 -22.81 -2.14 -5.57
N TRP A 58 -21.70 -2.43 -4.89
CA TRP A 58 -20.75 -3.47 -5.33
C TRP A 58 -21.26 -4.87 -4.96
N ASP A 59 -21.35 -5.77 -5.95
CA ASP A 59 -21.63 -7.19 -5.73
C ASP A 59 -20.58 -8.08 -6.43
N ALA A 60 -19.87 -8.87 -5.61
CA ALA A 60 -18.88 -9.83 -6.08
C ALA A 60 -19.44 -10.85 -7.08
N ARG A 61 -20.72 -11.20 -6.97
CA ARG A 61 -21.40 -12.22 -7.78
C ARG A 61 -21.75 -11.73 -9.18
N GLU A 62 -21.75 -10.41 -9.38
CA GLU A 62 -22.08 -9.81 -10.65
C GLU A 62 -20.86 -9.70 -11.57
N ARG A 63 -21.12 -9.42 -12.84
CA ARG A 63 -20.08 -9.11 -13.83
C ARG A 63 -20.03 -7.61 -14.02
N ASP A 64 -18.84 -7.07 -14.08
CA ASP A 64 -18.54 -5.65 -14.31
C ASP A 64 -18.80 -5.32 -15.79
N PRO A 65 -19.89 -4.59 -16.11
CA PRO A 65 -20.23 -4.25 -17.49
C PRO A 65 -19.29 -3.17 -18.08
N LEU A 66 -18.55 -2.46 -17.22
CA LEU A 66 -17.62 -1.41 -17.63
C LEU A 66 -16.25 -1.98 -18.05
N ARG A 67 -16.06 -3.29 -17.96
CA ARG A 67 -14.82 -3.97 -18.33
C ARG A 67 -15.07 -5.04 -19.38
N ARG A 68 -14.16 -5.15 -20.36
CA ARG A 68 -14.23 -6.16 -21.42
C ARG A 68 -15.55 -6.11 -22.19
N HIS A 69 -15.94 -4.93 -22.67
CA HIS A 69 -17.12 -4.80 -23.51
C HIS A 69 -16.98 -5.64 -24.79
N PRO A 70 -18.03 -6.35 -25.26
CA PRO A 70 -19.38 -6.42 -24.68
C PRO A 70 -19.55 -7.50 -23.60
N ASP A 71 -18.56 -8.37 -23.44
CA ASP A 71 -18.67 -9.60 -22.67
C ASP A 71 -18.71 -9.42 -21.15
N ALA A 72 -18.37 -8.25 -20.59
CA ALA A 72 -18.23 -7.98 -19.16
C ALA A 72 -17.09 -8.78 -18.48
N ALA A 73 -16.53 -8.28 -17.37
CA ALA A 73 -15.51 -9.01 -16.59
C ALA A 73 -16.11 -9.54 -15.27
N PRO A 74 -15.78 -10.76 -14.80
CA PRO A 74 -16.20 -11.20 -13.46
C PRO A 74 -15.69 -10.27 -12.36
N GLN A 75 -16.53 -9.84 -11.42
CA GLN A 75 -16.12 -8.98 -10.29
C GLN A 75 -15.32 -9.73 -9.23
N GLU A 76 -15.55 -11.04 -9.08
CA GLU A 76 -14.83 -11.94 -8.17
C GLU A 76 -13.29 -11.90 -8.29
N ARG A 77 -12.79 -11.43 -9.44
CA ARG A 77 -11.35 -11.29 -9.71
C ARG A 77 -10.74 -10.01 -9.11
N THR A 78 -11.52 -9.23 -8.38
CA THR A 78 -11.01 -7.99 -7.75
C THR A 78 -10.18 -8.35 -6.53
N SER A 79 -9.00 -7.74 -6.42
CA SER A 79 -8.10 -7.94 -5.28
C SER A 79 -8.71 -7.44 -3.97
N PHE A 80 -8.06 -7.73 -2.85
CA PHE A 80 -8.49 -7.22 -1.53
C PHE A 80 -8.27 -5.71 -1.36
N LEU A 81 -7.50 -5.07 -2.25
CA LEU A 81 -7.09 -3.68 -2.14
C LEU A 81 -8.26 -2.69 -2.11
N PRO A 82 -9.28 -2.75 -2.99
CA PRO A 82 -10.41 -1.82 -2.92
C PRO A 82 -11.18 -1.85 -1.61
N ARG A 83 -11.27 -3.03 -0.98
CA ARG A 83 -11.89 -3.17 0.34
C ARG A 83 -11.07 -2.49 1.43
N LEU A 84 -9.74 -2.60 1.39
CA LEU A 84 -8.87 -1.84 2.28
C LEU A 84 -9.00 -0.34 2.06
N ILE A 85 -9.05 0.11 0.80
CA ILE A 85 -9.24 1.53 0.46
C ILE A 85 -10.58 2.04 1.02
N ALA A 86 -11.68 1.30 0.81
CA ALA A 86 -13.00 1.66 1.33
C ALA A 86 -12.99 1.77 2.87
N LEU A 87 -12.41 0.78 3.55
CA LEU A 87 -12.26 0.80 5.01
C LEU A 87 -11.42 1.99 5.48
N THR A 88 -10.29 2.26 4.82
CA THR A 88 -9.45 3.42 5.15
C THR A 88 -10.19 4.74 4.91
N ALA A 89 -11.00 4.83 3.85
CA ALA A 89 -11.78 6.02 3.56
C ALA A 89 -12.86 6.28 4.62
N ASP A 90 -13.54 5.23 5.09
CA ASP A 90 -14.54 5.36 6.16
C ASP A 90 -13.90 5.66 7.52
N LEU A 91 -12.77 5.03 7.85
CA LEU A 91 -12.03 5.28 9.09
C LEU A 91 -11.42 6.69 9.17
N ALA A 92 -10.99 7.23 8.03
CA ALA A 92 -10.34 8.54 7.95
C ALA A 92 -11.29 9.66 7.49
N ASP A 93 -12.58 9.37 7.33
CA ASP A 93 -13.61 10.27 6.80
C ASP A 93 -13.13 11.06 5.56
N THR A 94 -12.73 10.33 4.52
CA THR A 94 -12.10 10.93 3.33
C THR A 94 -12.52 10.27 2.02
N THR A 95 -12.00 10.77 0.91
CA THR A 95 -12.28 10.25 -0.44
C THR A 95 -11.49 8.96 -0.67
N VAL A 96 -12.01 8.07 -1.53
CA VAL A 96 -11.31 6.81 -1.86
C VAL A 96 -9.93 7.07 -2.51
N TYR A 97 -9.76 8.22 -3.16
CA TYR A 97 -8.48 8.65 -3.75
C TYR A 97 -7.45 8.94 -2.66
N ARG A 98 -7.78 9.84 -1.71
CA ARG A 98 -6.89 10.20 -0.59
C ARG A 98 -6.60 9.00 0.29
N ALA A 99 -7.62 8.19 0.59
CA ALA A 99 -7.50 6.97 1.36
C ALA A 99 -6.53 5.97 0.70
N GLY A 100 -6.67 5.73 -0.60
CA GLY A 100 -5.81 4.78 -1.29
C GLY A 100 -4.36 5.24 -1.43
N MET A 101 -4.12 6.55 -1.59
CA MET A 101 -2.75 7.09 -1.53
C MET A 101 -2.12 6.86 -0.15
N ALA A 102 -2.82 7.27 0.92
CA ALA A 102 -2.33 7.11 2.28
C ALA A 102 -2.07 5.64 2.62
N LEU A 103 -2.97 4.76 2.18
CA LEU A 103 -2.81 3.31 2.32
C LEU A 103 -1.58 2.80 1.56
N SER A 104 -1.36 3.21 0.31
CA SER A 104 -0.17 2.80 -0.48
C SER A 104 1.13 3.21 0.22
N LEU A 105 1.20 4.44 0.71
CA LEU A 105 2.36 4.94 1.45
C LEU A 105 2.59 4.16 2.75
N GLY A 106 1.52 3.92 3.52
CA GLY A 106 1.58 3.17 4.77
C GLY A 106 2.03 1.72 4.56
N LEU A 107 1.44 1.02 3.60
CA LEU A 107 1.83 -0.35 3.25
C LEU A 107 3.27 -0.43 2.75
N GLY A 108 3.72 0.57 1.98
CA GLY A 108 5.08 0.68 1.49
C GLY A 108 6.13 0.78 2.62
N VAL A 109 5.76 1.31 3.79
CA VAL A 109 6.61 1.36 4.98
C VAL A 109 6.45 0.11 5.85
N LEU A 110 5.24 -0.43 5.93
CA LEU A 110 4.85 -1.46 6.89
C LEU A 110 5.73 -2.71 6.83
N PHE A 111 6.23 -3.11 5.66
CA PHE A 111 7.06 -4.31 5.50
C PHE A 111 8.34 -4.30 6.35
N ALA A 112 8.87 -3.13 6.70
CA ALA A 112 10.07 -2.99 7.50
C ALA A 112 9.90 -3.60 8.91
N VAL A 113 8.68 -3.53 9.47
CA VAL A 113 8.37 -4.07 10.80
C VAL A 113 8.53 -5.60 10.85
N PRO A 114 7.77 -6.40 10.07
CA PRO A 114 7.89 -7.84 10.15
C PRO A 114 9.25 -8.34 9.65
N LEU A 115 9.87 -7.68 8.69
CA LEU A 115 11.23 -8.03 8.22
C LEU A 115 12.26 -7.88 9.35
N LEU A 116 12.25 -6.74 10.05
CA LEU A 116 13.18 -6.49 11.14
C LEU A 116 12.95 -7.46 12.30
N LEU A 117 11.69 -7.72 12.68
CA LEU A 117 11.35 -8.68 13.72
C LEU A 117 11.76 -10.11 13.36
N TYR A 118 11.59 -10.52 12.10
CA TYR A 118 11.99 -11.84 11.61
C TYR A 118 13.50 -12.06 11.82
N PHE A 119 14.33 -11.17 11.31
CA PHE A 119 15.78 -11.29 11.45
C PHE A 119 16.26 -11.09 12.89
N ALA A 120 15.58 -10.27 13.68
CA ALA A 120 15.86 -10.14 15.11
C ALA A 120 15.67 -11.48 15.83
N ARG A 121 14.61 -12.21 15.48
CA ARG A 121 14.29 -13.51 16.07
C ARG A 121 15.29 -14.60 15.65
N CYS A 122 15.88 -14.47 14.47
CA CYS A 122 17.01 -15.28 14.01
C CYS A 122 18.38 -14.88 14.60
N GLY A 123 18.43 -13.92 15.54
CA GLY A 123 19.70 -13.44 16.11
C GLY A 123 20.53 -12.52 15.20
N LEU A 124 19.94 -12.02 14.11
CA LEU A 124 20.59 -11.18 13.09
C LEU A 124 19.91 -9.80 12.93
N PRO A 125 19.68 -9.03 14.02
CA PRO A 125 18.90 -7.80 13.97
C PRO A 125 19.45 -6.72 13.03
N LEU A 126 20.78 -6.65 12.87
CA LEU A 126 21.43 -5.70 11.96
C LEU A 126 21.14 -6.03 10.50
N ALA A 127 21.10 -7.32 10.13
CA ALA A 127 20.75 -7.74 8.77
C ALA A 127 19.30 -7.35 8.43
N GLY A 128 18.38 -7.55 9.37
CA GLY A 128 16.98 -7.11 9.23
C GLY A 128 16.86 -5.60 9.07
N GLY A 129 17.54 -4.82 9.92
CA GLY A 129 17.50 -3.36 9.86
C GLY A 129 18.09 -2.78 8.59
N VAL A 130 19.29 -3.24 8.18
CA VAL A 130 19.93 -2.81 6.93
C VAL A 130 19.12 -3.26 5.72
N GLY A 131 18.62 -4.50 5.71
CA GLY A 131 17.77 -5.01 4.63
C GLY A 131 16.47 -4.22 4.49
N ALA A 132 15.82 -3.87 5.60
CA ALA A 132 14.62 -3.04 5.59
C ALA A 132 14.89 -1.61 5.11
N ALA A 133 15.98 -0.99 5.58
CA ALA A 133 16.37 0.34 5.16
C ALA A 133 16.68 0.38 3.65
N LEU A 134 17.60 -0.48 3.18
CA LEU A 134 18.01 -0.53 1.78
C LEU A 134 16.86 -0.96 0.85
N GLY A 135 16.07 -1.96 1.25
CA GLY A 135 14.89 -2.38 0.49
C GLY A 135 13.84 -1.28 0.41
N GLY A 136 13.63 -0.54 1.50
CA GLY A 136 12.61 0.51 1.59
C GLY A 136 12.91 1.75 0.76
N VAL A 137 14.20 2.02 0.51
CA VAL A 137 14.68 3.12 -0.34
C VAL A 137 15.16 2.66 -1.73
N ALA A 138 15.09 1.36 -2.03
CA ALA A 138 15.47 0.84 -3.33
C ALA A 138 14.59 1.47 -4.43
N PRO A 139 15.15 1.99 -5.53
CA PRO A 139 14.37 2.66 -6.57
C PRO A 139 13.22 1.81 -7.13
N ALA A 140 13.47 0.53 -7.36
CA ALA A 140 12.47 -0.41 -7.86
C ALA A 140 11.28 -0.58 -6.90
N TYR A 141 11.52 -0.51 -5.58
CA TYR A 141 10.47 -0.60 -4.59
C TYR A 141 9.75 0.74 -4.43
N LEU A 142 10.50 1.85 -4.34
CA LEU A 142 9.94 3.20 -4.25
C LEU A 142 9.00 3.53 -5.41
N GLN A 143 9.34 3.16 -6.64
CA GLN A 143 8.48 3.35 -7.80
C GLN A 143 7.15 2.58 -7.68
N ARG A 144 7.16 1.42 -7.02
CA ARG A 144 5.98 0.56 -6.91
C ARG A 144 5.09 0.87 -5.72
N THR A 145 5.58 1.66 -4.76
CA THR A 145 4.86 2.06 -3.54
C THR A 145 4.84 3.59 -3.37
N SER A 146 4.94 4.32 -4.46
CA SER A 146 4.98 5.78 -4.46
C SER A 146 3.59 6.37 -4.22
N VAL A 147 3.56 7.64 -3.87
CA VAL A 147 2.32 8.41 -3.64
C VAL A 147 1.35 8.39 -4.83
N TYR A 148 1.87 8.20 -6.05
CA TYR A 148 1.12 8.24 -7.30
C TYR A 148 0.72 6.88 -7.85
N ARG A 149 1.13 5.79 -7.18
CA ARG A 149 0.86 4.44 -7.62
C ARG A 149 0.13 3.68 -6.52
N VAL A 150 -1.20 3.61 -6.66
CA VAL A 150 -2.05 2.81 -5.79
C VAL A 150 -2.30 1.48 -6.47
N ASP A 151 -1.56 0.47 -6.03
CA ASP A 151 -1.56 -0.86 -6.63
C ASP A 151 -1.32 -1.93 -5.55
N THR A 152 -1.51 -3.21 -5.90
CA THR A 152 -1.34 -4.34 -4.96
C THR A 152 0.10 -4.54 -4.50
N ASP A 153 1.06 -3.93 -5.21
CA ASP A 153 2.49 -4.04 -4.92
C ASP A 153 2.87 -3.45 -3.56
N GLY A 154 2.18 -2.39 -3.12
CA GLY A 154 2.47 -1.70 -1.86
C GLY A 154 2.40 -2.60 -0.63
N GLY A 155 1.47 -3.56 -0.63
CA GLY A 155 1.31 -4.52 0.46
C GLY A 155 2.14 -5.79 0.31
N THR A 156 2.69 -6.08 -0.87
CA THR A 156 3.23 -7.42 -1.18
C THR A 156 4.38 -7.82 -0.25
N LEU A 157 5.38 -6.95 -0.07
CA LEU A 157 6.48 -7.23 0.87
C LEU A 157 6.00 -7.29 2.31
N ALA A 158 5.04 -6.45 2.69
CA ALA A 158 4.50 -6.46 4.05
C ALA A 158 3.85 -7.81 4.37
N PHE A 159 3.03 -8.36 3.47
CA PHE A 159 2.42 -9.67 3.64
C PHE A 159 3.43 -10.81 3.64
N VAL A 160 4.39 -10.83 2.70
CA VAL A 160 5.41 -11.87 2.64
C VAL A 160 6.21 -11.93 3.94
N TRP A 161 6.71 -10.79 4.42
CA TRP A 161 7.50 -10.76 5.65
C TRP A 161 6.66 -11.03 6.89
N LEU A 162 5.40 -10.58 6.92
CA LEU A 162 4.49 -10.89 8.01
C LEU A 162 4.23 -12.40 8.11
N VAL A 163 3.92 -13.05 6.99
CA VAL A 163 3.71 -14.50 6.96
C VAL A 163 4.98 -15.24 7.37
N SER A 164 6.15 -14.85 6.85
CA SER A 164 7.43 -15.42 7.26
C SER A 164 7.69 -15.28 8.77
N LEU A 165 7.40 -14.12 9.35
CA LEU A 165 7.50 -13.89 10.80
C LEU A 165 6.55 -14.80 11.57
N LEU A 166 5.27 -14.86 11.17
CA LEU A 166 4.29 -15.70 11.83
C LEU A 166 4.70 -17.18 11.79
N LEU A 167 5.18 -17.67 10.65
CA LEU A 167 5.70 -19.04 10.52
C LEU A 167 6.89 -19.28 11.45
N LEU A 168 7.86 -18.36 11.49
CA LEU A 168 9.02 -18.48 12.40
C LEU A 168 8.57 -18.59 13.86
N LEU A 169 7.59 -17.78 14.28
CA LEU A 169 7.03 -17.83 15.63
C LEU A 169 6.29 -19.12 15.97
N THR A 170 5.94 -19.95 14.98
CA THR A 170 5.38 -21.30 15.22
C THR A 170 6.44 -22.38 15.37
N LEU A 171 7.69 -22.10 14.99
CA LEU A 171 8.81 -23.03 15.10
C LEU A 171 9.56 -22.89 16.43
N ASP A 172 9.28 -21.81 17.17
CA ASP A 172 9.74 -21.55 18.54
C ASP A 172 8.80 -22.21 19.57
#